data_AF-A0A7D5BZ49-F1
#
_entry.id   AF-A0A7D5BZ49-F1
#
_cell.length_a   1.000
_cell.length_b   1.000
_cell.length_c   1.000
_cell.angle_alpha   90.00
_cell.angle_beta   90.00
_cell.angle_gamma   90.00
#
_symmetry.space_group_name_H-M   'P 1'
#
loop_
_entity.id
_entity.type
_entity.pdbx_description
1 polymer ?
#
loop_
_entity_poly.entity_id
_entity_poly.type
_entity_poly.pdbx_seq_one_letter_code
_entity_poly.pdbx_strand_id
1 'polypeptide(L)'
;MVPGILPDILLFLLILWLFDAVALSLVLLSGAVRRLFRAWPTDYFVPNYLVGATAFAATHLLWVLFPVALHGGSLERNVLAWLAGMTLLNVVLWWVAVAIVLPLLGLWSPKEGDEYDGRIALTLGTFTYAVAIGVLALVLVVVVIAVGFPG
;
A
#
# COMPACT_ATOMS: atom_id res chain seq x y z
N MET A 1 7.03 21.31 -21.01
CA MET A 1 7.28 20.14 -20.14
C MET A 1 8.61 20.38 -19.46
N VAL A 2 8.63 20.55 -18.14
CA VAL A 2 9.89 20.78 -17.40
C VAL A 2 10.69 19.46 -17.44
N PRO A 3 11.93 19.45 -17.96
CA PRO A 3 12.76 18.25 -17.95
C PRO A 3 13.01 17.83 -16.49
N GLY A 4 12.67 16.58 -16.13
CA GLY A 4 12.91 16.02 -14.78
C GLY A 4 11.67 15.48 -14.06
N ILE A 5 10.49 16.05 -14.29
CA ILE A 5 9.27 15.68 -13.54
C ILE A 5 8.85 14.21 -13.76
N LEU A 6 8.92 13.72 -15.00
CA LEU A 6 8.49 12.35 -15.32
C LEU A 6 9.44 11.29 -14.71
N PRO A 7 10.78 11.40 -14.86
CA PRO A 7 11.72 10.54 -14.14
C PRO A 7 11.51 10.52 -12.62
N ASP A 8 11.29 11.68 -12.00
CA ASP A 8 11.13 11.79 -10.54
C ASP A 8 9.84 11.12 -10.06
N ILE A 9 8.73 11.28 -10.80
CA ILE A 9 7.46 10.61 -10.51
C ILE A 9 7.60 9.08 -10.68
N LEU A 10 8.28 8.62 -11.73
CA LEU A 10 8.51 7.20 -11.96
C LEU A 10 9.40 6.58 -10.88
N LEU A 11 10.44 7.30 -10.43
CA LEU A 11 11.29 6.86 -9.33
C LEU A 11 10.51 6.80 -8.02
N PHE A 12 9.73 7.83 -7.72
CA PHE A 12 8.85 7.84 -6.54
C PHE A 12 7.86 6.67 -6.57
N LEU A 13 7.25 6.41 -7.73
CA LEU A 13 6.36 5.28 -7.93
C LEU A 13 7.04 3.93 -7.71
N LEU A 14 8.26 3.77 -8.22
CA LEU A 14 9.03 2.55 -8.02
C LEU A 14 9.35 2.34 -6.52
N ILE A 15 9.75 3.40 -5.81
CA ILE A 15 10.03 3.34 -4.37
C ILE A 15 8.75 3.00 -3.59
N LEU A 16 7.63 3.65 -3.90
CA LEU A 16 6.33 3.39 -3.27
C LEU A 16 5.90 1.94 -3.51
N TRP A 17 5.99 1.48 -4.75
CA TRP A 17 5.63 0.12 -5.11
C TRP A 17 6.51 -0.93 -4.41
N LEU A 18 7.82 -0.71 -4.34
CA LEU A 18 8.74 -1.59 -3.60
C LEU A 18 8.40 -1.61 -2.12
N PHE A 19 8.14 -0.45 -1.52
CA PHE A 19 7.71 -0.34 -0.14
C PHE A 19 6.40 -1.12 0.09
N ASP A 20 5.38 -0.92 -0.74
CA ASP A 20 4.09 -1.59 -0.62
C ASP A 20 4.22 -3.10 -0.77
N ALA A 21 4.96 -3.56 -1.78
CA ALA A 21 5.21 -4.97 -2.03
C ALA A 21 5.94 -5.65 -0.86
N VAL A 22 6.83 -4.93 -0.16
CA VAL A 22 7.52 -5.47 1.02
C VAL A 22 6.63 -5.40 2.25
N ALA A 23 6.01 -4.26 2.52
CA ALA A 23 5.19 -4.04 3.71
C ALA A 23 3.96 -4.96 3.75
N LEU A 24 3.35 -5.23 2.59
CA LEU A 24 2.22 -6.14 2.48
C LEU A 24 2.63 -7.63 2.47
N SER A 25 3.91 -7.95 2.32
CA SER A 25 4.35 -9.36 2.20
C SER A 25 4.02 -10.21 3.43
N LEU A 26 3.87 -9.58 4.61
CA LEU A 26 3.51 -10.28 5.84
C LEU A 26 2.11 -10.91 5.78
N VAL A 27 1.17 -10.37 5.00
CA VAL A 27 -0.15 -11.01 4.83
C VAL A 27 -0.03 -12.37 4.14
N LEU A 28 1.05 -12.59 3.41
CA LEU A 28 1.36 -13.86 2.77
C LEU A 28 1.79 -14.94 3.77
N LEU A 29 1.88 -14.68 5.07
CA LEU A 29 2.00 -15.77 6.05
C LEU A 29 0.71 -16.60 6.15
N SER A 30 -0.43 -16.05 5.75
CA SER A 30 -1.72 -16.74 5.73
C SER A 30 -1.93 -17.59 4.48
N GLY A 31 -2.37 -18.84 4.69
CA GLY A 31 -2.81 -19.74 3.62
C GLY A 31 -3.98 -19.17 2.81
N ALA A 32 -4.95 -18.55 3.48
CA ALA A 32 -6.12 -17.91 2.86
C ALA A 32 -5.74 -16.80 1.87
N VAL A 33 -4.80 -15.93 2.27
CA VAL A 33 -4.31 -14.86 1.40
C VAL A 33 -3.45 -15.42 0.25
N ARG A 34 -2.65 -16.46 0.50
CA ARG A 34 -1.92 -17.14 -0.58
C ARG A 34 -2.86 -17.77 -1.60
N ARG A 35 -3.99 -18.36 -1.17
CA ARG A 35 -5.00 -18.90 -2.09
C ARG A 35 -5.66 -17.80 -2.91
N LEU A 36 -6.03 -16.69 -2.29
CA LEU A 36 -6.57 -15.52 -3.00
C LEU A 36 -5.66 -15.15 -4.20
N PHE A 37 -4.36 -14.98 -3.94
CA PHE A 37 -3.40 -14.66 -5.00
C PHE A 37 -3.06 -15.83 -5.91
N ARG A 38 -3.44 -17.07 -5.63
CA ARG A 38 -3.30 -18.19 -6.58
C ARG A 38 -4.51 -18.32 -7.50
N ALA A 39 -5.66 -17.83 -7.09
CA ALA A 39 -6.91 -18.02 -7.81
C ALA A 39 -7.08 -17.04 -8.99
N TRP A 40 -6.48 -15.85 -8.92
CA TRP A 40 -6.65 -14.80 -9.92
C TRP A 40 -5.55 -13.73 -9.78
N PRO A 41 -5.11 -13.02 -10.84
CA PRO A 41 -5.53 -13.08 -12.26
C PRO A 41 -5.00 -14.21 -13.13
N THR A 42 -3.94 -14.89 -12.70
CA THR A 42 -3.32 -16.03 -13.41
C THR A 42 -3.28 -17.26 -12.50
N ASP A 43 -2.75 -18.39 -12.98
CA ASP A 43 -2.53 -19.57 -12.13
C ASP A 43 -1.27 -19.46 -11.25
N TYR A 44 -0.52 -18.36 -11.38
CA TYR A 44 0.78 -18.17 -10.72
C TYR A 44 0.71 -17.16 -9.57
N PHE A 45 1.12 -17.60 -8.39
CA PHE A 45 1.09 -16.81 -7.16
C PHE A 45 1.90 -15.50 -7.23
N VAL A 46 3.15 -15.56 -7.68
CA VAL A 46 4.06 -14.41 -7.69
C VAL A 46 3.54 -13.26 -8.57
N PRO A 47 3.23 -13.47 -9.88
CA PRO A 47 2.73 -12.37 -10.70
C PRO A 47 1.39 -11.82 -10.20
N ASN A 48 0.50 -12.65 -9.65
CA ASN A 48 -0.75 -12.18 -9.07
C ASN A 48 -0.54 -11.30 -7.84
N TYR A 49 0.42 -11.65 -6.98
CA TYR A 49 0.82 -10.81 -5.85
C TYR A 49 1.36 -9.46 -6.33
N LEU A 50 2.25 -9.47 -7.33
CA LEU A 50 2.81 -8.25 -7.90
C LEU A 50 1.74 -7.37 -8.59
N VAL A 51 0.74 -7.98 -9.22
CA VAL A 51 -0.43 -7.25 -9.75
C VAL A 51 -1.23 -6.61 -8.61
N GLY A 52 -1.47 -7.33 -7.51
CA GLY A 52 -2.12 -6.78 -6.32
C GLY A 52 -1.35 -5.61 -5.71
N ALA A 53 -0.04 -5.75 -5.53
CA ALA A 53 0.82 -4.67 -5.04
C ALA A 53 0.84 -3.47 -6.00
N THR A 54 0.84 -3.72 -7.32
CA THR A 54 0.72 -2.66 -8.34
C THR A 54 -0.61 -1.92 -8.25
N ALA A 55 -1.73 -2.63 -8.12
CA ALA A 55 -3.05 -2.03 -7.98
C ALA A 55 -3.15 -1.21 -6.69
N PHE A 56 -2.58 -1.71 -5.60
CA PHE A 56 -2.48 -0.99 -4.34
C PHE A 56 -1.66 0.31 -4.49
N ALA A 57 -0.45 0.24 -5.05
CA ALA A 57 0.42 1.40 -5.25
C ALA A 57 -0.21 2.44 -6.20
N ALA A 58 -0.88 1.99 -7.27
CA ALA A 58 -1.56 2.86 -8.21
C ALA A 58 -2.74 3.61 -7.56
N THR A 59 -3.57 2.92 -6.78
CA THR A 59 -4.67 3.57 -6.03
C THR A 59 -4.14 4.51 -4.96
N HIS A 60 -3.06 4.14 -4.28
CA HIS A 60 -2.36 5.00 -3.32
C HIS A 60 -1.86 6.28 -3.98
N LEU A 61 -1.20 6.19 -5.14
CA LEU A 61 -0.76 7.35 -5.92
C LEU A 61 -1.96 8.23 -6.29
N LEU A 62 -3.05 7.64 -6.79
CA LEU A 62 -4.23 8.40 -7.18
C LEU A 62 -4.81 9.18 -6.00
N TRP A 63 -4.88 8.58 -4.81
CA TRP A 63 -5.30 9.29 -3.60
C TRP A 63 -4.40 10.45 -3.22
N VAL A 64 -3.09 10.33 -3.49
CA VAL A 64 -2.10 11.38 -3.22
C VAL A 64 -2.08 12.48 -4.31
N LEU A 65 -2.34 12.14 -5.57
CA LEU A 65 -2.27 13.12 -6.66
C LEU A 65 -3.61 13.81 -6.94
N PHE A 66 -4.73 13.12 -6.70
CA PHE A 66 -6.05 13.63 -7.08
C PHE A 66 -6.39 14.94 -6.37
N PRO A 67 -6.26 15.09 -5.03
CA PRO A 67 -6.55 16.36 -4.38
C PRO A 67 -5.53 17.46 -4.69
N VAL A 68 -4.26 17.10 -4.94
CA VAL A 68 -3.23 18.07 -5.39
C VAL A 68 -3.60 18.68 -6.74
N ALA A 69 -4.09 17.86 -7.67
CA ALA A 69 -4.58 18.32 -8.95
C ALA A 69 -5.81 19.24 -8.80
N LEU A 70 -6.74 18.91 -7.88
CA LEU A 70 -7.94 19.72 -7.63
C LEU A 70 -7.63 21.08 -7.00
N HIS A 71 -6.57 21.20 -6.19
CA HIS A 71 -6.18 22.45 -5.52
C HIS A 71 -5.11 23.23 -6.30
N GLY A 72 -4.99 22.99 -7.61
CA GLY A 72 -4.07 23.73 -8.49
C GLY A 72 -2.59 23.58 -8.12
N GLY A 73 -2.21 22.44 -7.52
CA GLY A 73 -0.83 22.19 -7.08
C GLY A 73 -0.48 22.78 -5.70
N SER A 74 -1.44 23.41 -5.01
CA SER A 74 -1.26 23.83 -3.62
C SER A 74 -1.54 22.67 -2.67
N LEU A 75 -0.54 22.30 -1.88
CA LEU A 75 -0.70 21.42 -0.74
C LEU A 75 -0.97 22.28 0.51
N GLU A 76 -2.06 22.00 1.23
CA GLU A 76 -2.45 22.74 2.44
C GLU A 76 -1.37 22.69 3.55
N ARG A 77 -1.49 23.55 4.58
CA ARG A 77 -0.56 23.65 5.74
C ARG A 77 -0.26 22.33 6.47
N ASN A 78 -0.99 21.24 6.22
CA ASN A 78 -0.86 19.94 6.89
C ASN A 78 -0.56 18.77 5.92
N VAL A 79 0.31 19.00 4.93
CA VAL A 79 0.71 18.01 3.91
C VAL A 79 1.01 16.61 4.48
N LEU A 80 1.80 16.55 5.55
CA LEU A 80 2.21 15.27 6.15
C LEU A 80 1.05 14.52 6.81
N ALA A 81 0.19 15.23 7.55
CA ALA A 81 -0.98 14.62 8.18
C ALA A 81 -1.99 14.16 7.12
N TRP A 82 -2.13 14.93 6.05
CA TRP A 82 -2.97 14.57 4.91
C TRP A 82 -2.44 13.35 4.17
N LEU A 83 -1.15 13.31 3.84
CA LEU A 83 -0.50 12.14 3.22
C LEU A 83 -0.65 10.88 4.08
N ALA A 84 -0.42 11.01 5.39
CA ALA A 84 -0.62 9.91 6.33
C ALA A 84 -2.08 9.45 6.36
N GLY A 85 -3.03 10.40 6.40
CA GLY A 85 -4.47 10.13 6.38
C GLY A 85 -4.92 9.39 5.12
N MET A 86 -4.50 9.86 3.93
CA MET A 86 -4.84 9.22 2.65
C MET A 86 -4.20 7.84 2.52
N THR A 87 -2.99 7.67 3.03
CA THR A 87 -2.32 6.37 3.07
C THR A 87 -3.10 5.37 3.93
N LEU A 88 -3.48 5.77 5.15
CA LEU A 88 -4.27 4.92 6.05
C LEU A 88 -5.65 4.61 5.46
N LEU A 89 -6.30 5.61 4.85
CA LEU A 89 -7.57 5.41 4.15
C LEU A 89 -7.43 4.38 3.02
N ASN A 90 -6.38 4.47 2.20
CA ASN A 90 -6.13 3.52 1.13
C ASN A 90 -6.02 2.08 1.66
N VAL A 91 -5.25 1.88 2.74
CA VAL A 91 -5.08 0.57 3.39
C VAL A 91 -6.40 0.04 3.91
N VAL A 92 -7.19 0.88 4.59
CA VAL A 92 -8.50 0.48 5.14
C VAL A 92 -9.48 0.13 4.03
N LEU A 93 -9.51 0.89 2.93
CA LEU A 93 -10.36 0.59 1.78
C LEU A 93 -9.98 -0.73 1.11
N TRP A 94 -8.69 -1.02 0.97
CA TRP A 94 -8.22 -2.32 0.48
C TRP A 94 -8.55 -3.45 1.44
N TRP A 95 -8.42 -3.23 2.75
CA TRP A 95 -8.87 -4.20 3.74
C TRP A 95 -10.36 -4.49 3.58
N VAL A 96 -11.21 -3.47 3.44
CA VAL A 96 -12.66 -3.65 3.21
C VAL A 96 -12.92 -4.40 1.90
N ALA A 97 -12.26 -4.00 0.80
CA ALA A 97 -12.42 -4.62 -0.50
C ALA A 97 -12.08 -6.12 -0.43
N VAL A 98 -10.95 -6.49 0.16
CA VAL A 98 -10.50 -7.87 0.21
C VAL A 98 -11.21 -8.67 1.31
N ALA A 99 -11.31 -8.15 2.53
CA ALA A 99 -11.88 -8.85 3.68
C ALA A 99 -13.41 -9.01 3.61
N ILE A 100 -14.11 -8.07 2.97
CA ILE A 100 -15.57 -7.99 2.96
C ILE A 100 -16.11 -8.16 1.55
N VAL A 101 -15.70 -7.32 0.59
CA VAL A 101 -16.33 -7.28 -0.73
C VAL A 101 -16.04 -8.56 -1.54
N LEU A 102 -14.78 -9.00 -1.65
CA LEU A 102 -14.46 -10.22 -2.41
C LEU A 102 -15.20 -11.47 -1.89
N PRO A 103 -15.31 -11.71 -0.57
CA PRO A 103 -16.13 -12.79 -0.04
C PRO A 103 -17.62 -12.64 -0.32
N LEU A 104 -18.18 -11.43 -0.22
CA LEU A 104 -19.59 -11.19 -0.55
C LEU A 104 -19.89 -11.49 -2.02
N LEU A 105 -18.92 -11.27 -2.90
CA LEU A 105 -19.02 -11.60 -4.33
C LEU A 105 -18.70 -13.08 -4.65
N GLY A 106 -18.36 -13.90 -3.65
CA GLY A 106 -17.97 -15.30 -3.84
C GLY A 106 -16.61 -15.49 -4.52
N LEU A 107 -15.81 -14.43 -4.63
CA LEU A 107 -14.50 -14.45 -5.30
C LEU A 107 -13.36 -14.95 -4.40
N TRP A 108 -13.60 -15.02 -3.08
CA TRP A 108 -12.63 -15.51 -2.10
C TRP A 108 -13.34 -16.10 -0.89
N SER A 109 -12.89 -17.26 -0.41
CA SER A 109 -13.26 -17.76 0.90
C SER A 109 -12.20 -17.36 1.92
N PRO A 110 -12.52 -16.51 2.92
CA PRO A 110 -11.54 -16.12 3.94
C PRO A 110 -11.06 -17.27 4.82
N LYS A 111 -11.80 -18.40 4.85
CA LYS A 111 -11.45 -19.57 5.64
C LYS A 111 -11.92 -20.85 4.96
N GLU A 112 -11.01 -21.79 4.79
CA GLU A 112 -11.25 -23.15 4.32
C GLU A 112 -10.62 -24.19 5.25
N GLY A 113 -11.41 -25.15 5.71
CA GLY A 113 -10.96 -26.20 6.62
C GLY A 113 -10.41 -25.63 7.95
N ASP A 114 -9.24 -26.13 8.35
CA ASP A 114 -8.59 -25.80 9.62
C ASP A 114 -7.64 -24.59 9.53
N GLU A 115 -7.61 -23.88 8.41
CA GLU A 115 -6.73 -22.73 8.28
C GLU A 115 -7.17 -21.53 9.15
N TYR A 116 -6.21 -20.62 9.35
CA TYR A 116 -6.49 -19.36 10.00
C TYR A 116 -7.28 -18.41 9.09
N ASP A 117 -8.27 -17.71 9.64
CA ASP A 117 -9.10 -16.77 8.88
C ASP A 117 -8.23 -15.65 8.28
N GLY A 118 -8.27 -15.55 6.95
CA GLY A 118 -7.52 -14.57 6.18
C GLY A 118 -7.83 -13.12 6.55
N ARG A 119 -9.03 -12.82 7.07
CA ARG A 119 -9.37 -11.47 7.55
C ARG A 119 -8.49 -11.03 8.70
N ILE A 120 -8.13 -11.96 9.58
CA ILE A 120 -7.26 -11.65 10.71
C ILE A 120 -5.84 -11.37 10.22
N ALA A 121 -5.37 -12.13 9.23
CA ALA A 121 -4.08 -11.86 8.60
C ALA A 121 -4.05 -10.50 7.88
N LEU A 122 -5.14 -10.13 7.20
CA LEU A 122 -5.29 -8.80 6.58
C LEU A 122 -5.32 -7.68 7.62
N THR A 123 -5.98 -7.90 8.77
CA THR A 123 -5.98 -6.94 9.88
C THR A 123 -4.57 -6.76 10.45
N LEU A 124 -3.84 -7.85 10.69
CA LEU A 124 -2.45 -7.79 11.12
C LEU A 124 -1.59 -7.06 10.07
N GLY A 125 -1.81 -7.36 8.78
CA GLY A 125 -1.19 -6.67 7.65
C GLY A 125 -1.39 -5.16 7.67
N THR A 126 -2.60 -4.71 8.00
CA THR A 126 -2.95 -3.29 8.14
C THR A 126 -2.15 -2.62 9.26
N PHE A 127 -2.05 -3.28 10.43
CA PHE A 127 -1.25 -2.77 11.54
C PHE A 127 0.25 -2.74 11.20
N THR A 128 0.78 -3.80 10.58
CA THR A 128 2.19 -3.84 10.19
C THR A 128 2.52 -2.81 9.13
N TYR A 129 1.60 -2.54 8.21
CA TYR A 129 1.75 -1.48 7.21
C TYR A 129 1.76 -0.10 7.87
N ALA A 130 0.86 0.15 8.85
CA ALA A 130 0.88 1.38 9.65
C ALA A 130 2.22 1.58 10.40
N VAL A 131 2.77 0.51 10.98
CA VAL A 131 4.10 0.54 11.62
C VAL A 131 5.19 0.82 10.58
N ALA A 132 5.14 0.19 9.41
CA ALA A 132 6.11 0.40 8.35
C ALA A 132 6.14 1.87 7.88
N ILE A 133 4.98 2.53 7.77
CA ILE A 133 4.89 3.96 7.48
C ILE A 133 5.54 4.78 8.59
N GLY A 134 5.25 4.45 9.86
CA GLY A 134 5.84 5.16 11.01
C GLY A 134 7.37 5.06 11.02
N VAL A 135 7.92 3.88 10.73
CA VAL A 135 9.36 3.66 10.59
C VAL A 135 9.93 4.46 9.41
N LEU A 136 9.26 4.44 8.25
CA LEU A 136 9.70 5.21 7.09
C LEU A 136 9.74 6.73 7.38
N ALA A 137 8.72 7.25 8.06
CA ALA A 137 8.66 8.65 8.48
C ALA A 137 9.82 8.99 9.43
N LEU A 138 10.13 8.12 10.40
CA LEU A 138 11.26 8.29 11.31
C LEU A 138 12.60 8.30 10.56
N VAL A 139 12.81 7.36 9.63
CA VAL A 139 14.02 7.30 8.79
C VAL A 139 14.18 8.58 7.98
N LEU A 140 13.09 9.08 7.37
CA LEU A 140 13.11 10.34 6.64
C LEU A 140 13.53 11.52 7.52
N VAL A 141 13.00 11.61 8.74
CA VAL A 141 13.41 12.65 9.71
C VAL A 141 14.91 12.54 10.03
N VAL A 142 15.41 11.33 10.28
CA VAL A 142 16.85 11.11 10.56
C VAL A 142 17.71 11.54 9.37
N VAL A 143 17.33 11.17 8.14
CA VAL A 143 18.07 11.56 6.92
C VAL A 143 18.06 13.07 6.73
N VAL A 144 16.91 13.73 6.91
CA VAL A 144 16.81 15.19 6.81
C VAL A 144 17.70 15.88 7.84
N ILE A 145 17.75 15.38 9.07
CA ILE A 145 18.64 15.92 10.12
C ILE A 145 20.10 15.70 9.73
N ALA A 146 20.49 14.49 9.33
CA ALA A 146 21.86 14.15 8.99
C ALA A 146 22.41 14.95 7.79
N VAL A 147 21.57 15.20 6.79
CA VAL A 147 21.94 15.97 5.59
C VAL A 147 21.89 17.48 5.84
N GLY A 148 20.88 17.96 6.59
CA GLY A 148 20.68 19.38 6.87
C GLY A 148 21.60 19.95 7.96
N PHE A 149 22.10 19.09 8.85
CA PHE A 149 23.01 19.44 9.95
C PHE A 149 24.19 18.46 9.97
N PRO A 150 25.10 18.52 8.99
CA PRO A 150 26.16 17.53 8.82
C PRO A 150 27.27 17.54 9.90
N GLY A 151 27.22 18.47 10.86
CA GLY A 151 28.31 18.75 11.80
C GLY A 151 29.26 19.81 11.28
#